data_AF-A0A411WGW2-F1
#
_entry.id   AF-A0A411WGW2-F1
#
_cell.length_a   1.000
_cell.length_b   1.000
_cell.length_c   1.000
_cell.angle_alpha   90.00
_cell.angle_beta   90.00
_cell.angle_gamma   90.00
#
_symmetry.space_group_name_H-M   'P 1'
#
loop_
_entity.id
_entity.type
_entity.pdbx_description
1 polymer ?
#
loop_
_entity_poly.entity_id
_entity_poly.type
_entity_poly.pdbx_seq_one_letter_code
_entity_poly.pdbx_strand_id
1 'polypeptide(L)'
;MTNPKSKEQAAARKRRHRERQRQAFGQNRVELVLSTREKVMLQEGCRLRNIGGEPYSITEYISLLIICDYERLHKQLATLGRCPNCDSTLPEGCGGVFKGDSQCFHTRNFRALNLTNVTGHANLEGDVL
;
A
#
# COMPACT_ATOMS: atom_id res chain seq x y z
N MET A 1 6.93 4.63 -35.90
CA MET A 1 6.82 6.09 -35.64
C MET A 1 5.63 6.33 -34.71
N THR A 2 5.84 6.66 -33.44
CA THR A 2 4.73 6.91 -32.50
C THR A 2 4.03 8.23 -32.86
N ASN A 3 2.71 8.16 -33.07
CA ASN A 3 1.89 9.29 -33.50
C ASN A 3 1.94 10.42 -32.44
N PRO A 4 2.49 11.61 -32.76
CA PRO A 4 2.65 12.71 -31.80
C PRO A 4 1.32 13.17 -31.18
N LYS A 5 0.20 13.03 -31.91
CA LYS A 5 -1.15 13.33 -31.41
C LYS A 5 -1.56 12.47 -30.21
N SER A 6 -1.06 11.23 -30.09
CA SER A 6 -1.43 10.34 -28.96
C SER A 6 -0.69 10.71 -27.67
N LYS A 7 0.56 11.17 -27.77
CA LYS A 7 1.36 11.66 -26.63
C LYS A 7 0.80 12.98 -26.11
N GLU A 8 0.40 13.90 -26.99
CA GLU A 8 -0.28 15.13 -26.60
C GLU A 8 -1.64 14.86 -25.94
N GLN A 9 -2.42 13.92 -26.45
CA GLN A 9 -3.69 13.52 -25.83
C GLN A 9 -3.49 12.84 -24.47
N ALA A 10 -2.47 11.98 -24.32
CA ALA A 10 -2.10 11.39 -23.04
C ALA A 10 -1.62 12.45 -22.05
N ALA A 11 -0.79 13.40 -22.49
CA ALA A 11 -0.33 14.52 -21.69
C ALA A 11 -1.48 15.44 -21.27
N ALA A 12 -2.42 15.72 -22.17
CA ALA A 12 -3.63 16.51 -21.89
C ALA A 12 -4.57 15.80 -20.91
N ARG A 13 -4.74 14.48 -21.03
CA ARG A 13 -5.48 13.67 -20.04
C ARG A 13 -4.81 13.72 -18.67
N LYS A 14 -3.49 13.55 -18.59
CA LYS A 14 -2.73 13.63 -17.33
C LYS A 14 -2.75 15.06 -16.76
N ARG A 15 -2.78 16.10 -17.60
CA ARG A 15 -2.91 17.52 -17.20
C ARG A 15 -4.30 17.80 -16.60
N ARG A 16 -5.39 17.39 -17.27
CA ARG A 16 -6.78 17.49 -16.76
C ARG A 16 -7.00 16.66 -15.49
N HIS A 17 -6.31 15.53 -15.35
CA HIS A 17 -6.35 14.74 -14.13
C HIS A 17 -5.69 15.48 -12.96
N ARG A 18 -4.50 16.05 -13.18
CA ARG A 18 -3.78 16.87 -12.20
C ARG A 18 -4.51 18.16 -11.83
N GLU A 19 -5.30 18.72 -12.74
CA GLU A 19 -6.12 19.92 -12.50
C GLU A 19 -7.37 19.59 -11.66
N ARG A 20 -8.06 18.48 -11.96
CA ARG A 20 -9.14 17.96 -11.10
C ARG A 20 -8.63 17.57 -9.71
N GLN A 21 -7.46 16.95 -9.62
CA GLN A 21 -6.81 16.67 -8.35
C GLN A 21 -6.50 17.97 -7.58
N ARG A 22 -5.98 19.01 -8.24
CA ARG A 22 -5.72 20.33 -7.64
C ARG A 22 -6.97 21.04 -7.09
N GLN A 23 -8.13 20.86 -7.72
CA GLN A 23 -9.39 21.41 -7.21
C GLN A 23 -9.93 20.64 -5.99
N ALA A 24 -9.61 19.34 -5.87
CA ALA A 24 -9.95 18.50 -4.70
C ALA A 24 -8.94 18.64 -3.54
N PHE A 25 -7.79 19.27 -3.77
CA PHE A 25 -6.63 19.34 -2.86
C PHE A 25 -6.89 20.04 -1.51
N GLY A 26 -8.03 20.71 -1.36
CA GLY A 26 -8.43 21.34 -0.09
C GLY A 26 -9.08 20.40 0.93
N GLN A 27 -9.55 19.20 0.53
CA GLN A 27 -10.36 18.35 1.42
C GLN A 27 -9.55 17.24 2.13
N ASN A 28 -8.40 16.80 1.61
CA ASN A 28 -7.67 15.63 2.12
C ASN A 28 -6.13 15.84 2.19
N ARG A 29 -5.69 17.03 2.62
CA ARG A 29 -4.24 17.33 2.72
C ARG A 29 -3.62 16.57 3.89
N VAL A 30 -2.53 15.84 3.62
CA VAL A 30 -1.73 15.14 4.64
C VAL A 30 -0.34 15.76 4.71
N GLU A 31 0.09 16.14 5.90
CA GLU A 31 1.47 16.56 6.18
C GLU A 31 2.21 15.43 6.88
N LEU A 32 3.47 15.18 6.46
CA LEU A 32 4.32 14.12 7.01
C LEU A 32 5.66 14.72 7.41
N VAL A 33 6.12 14.37 8.61
CA VAL A 33 7.49 14.65 9.06
C VAL A 33 8.30 13.39 8.84
N LEU A 34 9.33 13.49 8.00
CA LEU A 34 10.21 12.37 7.67
C LEU A 34 11.61 12.65 8.21
N SER A 35 12.26 11.61 8.72
CA SER A 35 13.70 11.63 8.95
C SER A 35 14.46 11.80 7.62
N THR A 36 15.71 12.24 7.71
CA THR A 36 16.60 12.34 6.53
C THR A 36 16.69 11.01 5.79
N ARG A 37 16.75 9.89 6.53
CA ARG A 37 16.82 8.54 5.96
C ARG A 37 15.56 8.20 5.16
N GLU A 38 14.37 8.43 5.72
CA GLU A 38 13.10 8.15 5.04
C GLU A 38 12.92 9.01 3.80
N LYS A 39 13.34 10.28 3.83
CA LYS A 39 13.30 11.16 2.65
C LYS A 39 14.17 10.62 1.51
N VAL A 40 15.37 10.12 1.81
CA VAL A 40 16.24 9.50 0.79
C VAL A 40 15.60 8.25 0.22
N MET A 41 15.07 7.36 1.07
CA MET A 41 14.35 6.15 0.63
C MET A 41 13.16 6.50 -0.28
N LEU A 42 12.41 7.53 0.07
CA LEU A 42 11.28 8.01 -0.71
C LEU A 42 11.71 8.49 -2.11
N GLN A 43 12.78 9.28 -2.19
CA GLN A 43 13.32 9.78 -3.46
C GLN A 43 13.88 8.65 -4.32
N GLU A 44 14.60 7.71 -3.72
CA GLU A 44 15.12 6.55 -4.41
C GLU A 44 13.99 5.67 -4.94
N GLY A 45 12.96 5.42 -4.14
CA GLY A 45 11.75 4.70 -4.54
C GLY A 45 11.04 5.35 -5.73
N CYS A 46 10.92 6.68 -5.75
CA CYS A 46 10.35 7.42 -6.89
C CYS A 46 11.06 7.13 -8.22
N ARG A 47 12.39 6.99 -8.18
CA ARG A 47 13.22 6.69 -9.36
C ARG A 47 13.18 5.20 -9.72
N LEU A 48 13.43 4.33 -8.74
CA LEU A 48 13.59 2.89 -8.96
C LEU A 48 12.28 2.18 -9.31
N ARG A 49 11.12 2.76 -8.97
CA ARG A 49 9.81 2.18 -9.32
C ARG A 49 9.30 2.62 -10.69
N ASN A 50 10.00 3.51 -11.39
CA ASN A 50 9.70 3.89 -12.78
C ASN A 50 10.95 3.82 -13.66
N ILE A 51 11.61 2.66 -13.68
CA ILE A 51 12.85 2.44 -14.42
C ILE A 51 12.63 2.71 -15.91
N GLY A 52 13.48 3.55 -16.51
CA GLY A 52 13.41 3.92 -17.93
C GLY A 52 12.36 5.00 -18.25
N GLY A 53 11.65 5.50 -17.25
CA GLY A 53 10.75 6.66 -17.35
C GLY A 53 11.19 7.82 -16.47
N GLU A 54 10.42 8.91 -16.52
CA GLU A 54 10.58 10.03 -15.58
C GLU A 54 10.22 9.58 -14.16
N PRO A 55 11.05 9.85 -13.14
CA PRO A 55 10.75 9.51 -11.75
C PRO A 55 9.37 10.02 -11.31
N TYR A 56 8.70 9.26 -10.44
CA TYR A 56 7.45 9.73 -9.85
C TYR A 56 7.67 11.01 -9.05
N SER A 57 6.65 11.87 -9.01
CA SER A 57 6.60 12.91 -7.96
C SER A 57 6.36 12.24 -6.61
N ILE A 58 6.80 12.87 -5.50
CA ILE A 58 6.58 12.35 -4.14
C ILE A 58 5.10 12.05 -3.89
N THR A 59 4.21 12.96 -4.27
CA THR A 59 2.76 12.78 -4.08
C THR A 59 2.22 11.60 -4.89
N GLU A 60 2.64 11.45 -6.15
CA GLU A 60 2.24 10.32 -6.99
C GLU A 60 2.75 8.99 -6.41
N TYR A 61 4.01 8.97 -5.96
CA TYR A 61 4.61 7.79 -5.37
C TYR A 61 3.90 7.33 -4.09
N ILE A 62 3.67 8.24 -3.13
CA ILE A 62 2.93 7.93 -1.90
C ILE A 62 1.50 7.47 -2.19
N SER A 63 0.80 8.16 -3.11
CA SER A 63 -0.57 7.78 -3.48
C SER A 63 -0.62 6.37 -4.09
N LEU A 64 0.34 6.04 -4.95
CA LEU A 64 0.44 4.70 -5.54
C LEU A 64 0.78 3.64 -4.49
N LEU A 65 1.69 3.94 -3.54
CA LEU A 65 2.01 3.01 -2.45
C LEU A 65 0.76 2.66 -1.64
N ILE A 66 -0.09 3.64 -1.32
CA ILE A 66 -1.35 3.40 -0.60
C ILE A 66 -2.28 2.48 -1.39
N ILE A 67 -2.43 2.72 -2.70
CA ILE A 67 -3.28 1.89 -3.57
C ILE A 67 -2.73 0.46 -3.66
N CYS A 68 -1.43 0.31 -3.89
CA CYS A 68 -0.79 -1.01 -3.98
C CYS A 68 -0.88 -1.78 -2.67
N ASP A 69 -0.70 -1.11 -1.53
CA ASP A 69 -0.81 -1.73 -0.21
C ASP A 69 -2.25 -2.15 0.10
N TYR A 70 -3.24 -1.32 -0.24
CA TYR A 70 -4.65 -1.66 -0.14
C TYR A 70 -4.99 -2.94 -0.93
N GLU A 71 -4.57 -3.02 -2.20
CA GLU A 71 -4.80 -4.23 -3.01
C GLU A 71 -4.09 -5.46 -2.45
N ARG A 72 -2.86 -5.29 -1.94
CA ARG A 72 -2.09 -6.36 -1.30
C ARG A 72 -2.81 -6.87 -0.05
N LEU A 73 -3.25 -5.98 0.82
CA LEU A 73 -3.98 -6.33 2.04
C LEU A 73 -5.26 -7.09 1.70
N HIS A 74 -6.05 -6.62 0.71
CA HIS A 74 -7.26 -7.32 0.30
C HIS A 74 -6.99 -8.73 -0.26
N LYS A 75 -5.90 -8.92 -1.01
CA LYS A 75 -5.47 -10.25 -1.44
C LYS A 75 -5.11 -11.14 -0.24
N GLN A 76 -4.35 -10.63 0.72
CA GLN A 76 -4.02 -11.37 1.95
C GLN A 76 -5.26 -11.75 2.74
N LEU A 77 -6.20 -10.82 2.93
CA LEU A 77 -7.48 -11.07 3.59
C LEU A 77 -8.30 -12.15 2.88
N ALA A 78 -8.31 -12.15 1.55
CA ALA A 78 -9.00 -13.17 0.76
C ALA A 78 -8.38 -14.58 0.90
N THR A 79 -7.11 -14.69 1.30
CA THR A 79 -6.48 -15.99 1.59
C THR A 79 -6.78 -16.52 2.99
N LEU A 80 -7.42 -15.72 3.84
CA LEU A 80 -7.74 -16.17 5.19
C LEU A 80 -8.87 -17.20 5.18
N GLY A 81 -8.72 -18.21 6.03
CA GLY A 81 -9.74 -19.24 6.23
C GLY A 81 -10.82 -18.85 7.25
N ARG A 82 -11.45 -19.86 7.82
CA ARG A 82 -12.41 -19.72 8.92
C ARG A 82 -11.74 -19.89 10.27
N CYS A 83 -12.32 -19.30 11.30
CA CYS A 83 -11.85 -19.45 12.67
C CYS A 83 -12.12 -20.88 13.15
N PRO A 84 -11.13 -21.61 13.71
CA PRO A 84 -11.33 -22.99 14.16
C PRO A 84 -12.32 -23.12 15.32
N ASN A 85 -12.59 -22.05 16.07
CA ASN A 85 -13.44 -22.07 17.26
C ASN A 85 -14.91 -21.69 17.01
N CYS A 86 -15.18 -20.85 16.00
CA CYS A 86 -16.54 -20.36 15.72
C CYS A 86 -16.95 -20.45 14.25
N ASP A 87 -16.09 -20.99 13.39
CA ASP A 87 -16.29 -21.15 11.94
C ASP A 87 -16.60 -19.86 11.16
N SER A 88 -16.51 -18.69 11.80
CA SER A 88 -16.69 -17.38 11.16
C SER A 88 -15.46 -17.01 10.32
N THR A 89 -15.65 -16.21 9.28
CA THR A 89 -14.57 -15.75 8.40
C THR A 89 -13.55 -14.91 9.16
N LEU A 90 -12.27 -15.20 8.95
CA LEU A 90 -11.18 -14.35 9.45
C LEU A 90 -11.02 -13.12 8.53
N PRO A 91 -10.59 -11.96 9.05
CA PRO A 91 -9.90 -11.76 10.33
C PRO A 91 -10.83 -11.47 11.52
N GLU A 92 -12.13 -11.29 11.31
CA GLU A 92 -13.09 -10.96 12.39
C GLU A 92 -13.24 -12.14 13.37
N GLY A 93 -13.49 -13.35 12.84
CA GLY A 93 -13.53 -14.59 13.62
C GLY A 93 -14.37 -14.49 14.89
N CYS A 94 -13.83 -15.01 15.99
CA CYS A 94 -14.45 -14.94 17.32
C CYS A 94 -14.15 -13.62 18.06
N GLY A 95 -13.62 -12.59 17.40
CA GLY A 95 -13.23 -11.33 18.05
C GLY A 95 -12.12 -11.47 19.10
N GLY A 96 -11.35 -12.55 19.06
CA GLY A 96 -10.25 -12.80 20.01
C GLY A 96 -10.69 -13.36 21.37
N VAL A 97 -11.90 -13.90 21.52
CA VAL A 97 -12.35 -14.58 22.76
C VAL A 97 -11.36 -15.67 23.22
N PHE A 98 -10.74 -16.37 22.27
CA PHE A 98 -9.75 -17.43 22.53
C PHE A 98 -8.29 -16.97 22.38
N LYS A 99 -8.03 -15.66 22.46
CA LYS A 99 -6.67 -15.13 22.35
C LYS A 99 -5.80 -15.66 23.50
N GLY A 100 -4.65 -16.23 23.15
CA GLY A 100 -3.80 -16.99 24.08
C GLY A 100 -3.77 -18.48 23.74
N ASP A 101 -4.81 -19.00 23.08
CA ASP A 101 -4.78 -20.33 22.49
C ASP A 101 -3.81 -20.35 21.30
N SER A 102 -3.02 -21.42 21.19
CA SER A 102 -2.06 -21.65 20.11
C SER A 102 -2.71 -21.72 18.73
N GLN A 103 -3.97 -22.15 18.63
CA GLN A 103 -4.71 -22.27 17.37
C GLN A 103 -5.49 -21.00 17.01
N CYS A 104 -5.61 -20.03 17.92
CA CYS A 104 -6.35 -18.81 17.65
C CYS A 104 -5.57 -17.88 16.71
N PHE A 105 -6.22 -17.44 15.63
CA PHE A 105 -5.66 -16.49 14.66
C PHE A 105 -5.12 -15.21 15.33
N HIS A 106 -5.84 -14.69 16.32
CA HIS A 106 -5.47 -13.47 17.05
C HIS A 106 -4.29 -13.63 18.02
N THR A 107 -3.81 -14.86 18.26
CA THR A 107 -2.64 -15.10 19.12
C THR A 107 -1.34 -14.85 18.35
N ARG A 108 -1.21 -15.38 17.13
CA ARG A 108 0.02 -15.29 16.33
C ARG A 108 -0.21 -14.95 14.87
N ASN A 109 -1.19 -15.57 14.22
CA ASN A 109 -1.33 -15.55 12.76
C ASN A 109 -1.73 -14.18 12.21
N PHE A 110 -2.42 -13.35 13.00
CA PHE A 110 -2.74 -11.96 12.61
C PHE A 110 -1.50 -11.14 12.23
N ARG A 111 -0.32 -11.49 12.78
CA ARG A 111 0.94 -10.80 12.47
C ARG A 111 1.34 -10.89 11.00
N ALA A 112 0.84 -11.89 10.28
CA ALA A 112 1.04 -12.01 8.84
C ALA A 112 0.43 -10.83 8.05
N LEU A 113 -0.54 -10.11 8.63
CA LEU A 113 -1.14 -8.92 8.05
C LEU A 113 -0.44 -7.62 8.47
N ASN A 114 0.50 -7.66 9.41
CA ASN A 114 1.18 -6.47 9.88
C ASN A 114 2.25 -6.02 8.88
N LEU A 115 2.39 -4.71 8.71
CA LEU A 115 3.51 -4.10 7.98
C LEU A 115 4.87 -4.29 8.66
N THR A 116 4.88 -4.72 9.93
CA THR A 116 6.11 -4.99 10.70
C THR A 116 6.04 -6.31 11.44
N ASN A 117 7.10 -7.12 11.36
CA ASN A 117 7.20 -8.42 12.05
C ASN A 117 7.62 -8.27 13.54
N VAL A 118 8.47 -7.27 13.80
CA VAL A 118 8.86 -6.75 15.12
C VAL A 118 8.92 -5.23 15.05
N THR A 119 8.94 -4.54 16.20
CA THR A 119 8.93 -3.07 16.27
C THR A 119 10.03 -2.47 15.39
N GLY A 120 9.64 -1.67 14.40
CA GLY A 120 10.56 -0.90 13.55
C GLY A 120 11.17 -1.64 12.35
N HIS A 121 10.83 -2.91 12.11
CA HIS A 121 11.32 -3.65 10.94
C HIS A 121 10.16 -3.98 9.99
N ALA A 122 10.32 -3.62 8.70
CA ALA A 122 9.34 -3.94 7.67
C ALA A 122 9.16 -5.46 7.56
N ASN A 123 7.92 -5.91 7.52
CA ASN A 123 7.59 -7.30 7.26
C ASN A 123 7.69 -7.56 5.75
N LEU A 124 8.80 -8.17 5.34
CA LEU A 124 9.09 -8.50 3.93
C LEU A 124 8.84 -10.00 3.63
N GLU A 125 8.23 -10.73 4.56
CA GLU A 125 7.93 -12.15 4.38
C GLU A 125 6.88 -12.32 3.27
N GLY A 126 7.25 -13.03 2.20
CA GLY A 126 6.38 -13.26 1.03
C GLY A 126 6.58 -12.30 -0.14
N ASP A 127 7.54 -11.35 -0.06
CA ASP A 127 7.87 -10.40 -1.15
C ASP A 127 8.87 -10.92 -2.19
N VAL A 128 9.13 -12.23 -2.22
CA VAL A 128 10.06 -12.83 -3.19
C VAL A 128 9.35 -13.04 -4.53
N LEU A 129 9.99 -12.56 -5.61
CA LEU A 129 9.52 -12.69 -6.99
C LEU A 129 9.43 -14.16 -7.45
#